data_AF-A0AA35XFB4-F1
#
_entry.id   AF-A0AA35XFB4-F1
#
_cell.length_a   1.000
_cell.length_b   1.000
_cell.length_c   1.000
_cell.angle_alpha   90.00
_cell.angle_beta   90.00
_cell.angle_gamma   90.00
#
_symmetry.space_group_name_H-M   'P 1'
#
loop_
_entity.id
_entity.type
_entity.pdbx_description
1 polymer ?
#
loop_
_entity_poly.entity_id
_entity_poly.type
_entity_poly.pdbx_seq_one_letter_code
_entity_poly.pdbx_strand_id
1 'polypeptide(L)'
;MVITTGTQSELFAKHWLGLEDMAYVNVGIFTGAALKRCVQRGIPRATLVGMIGKFSKIAMGKFVTHVAGNKVDPVFLASLAAECGASDDVQAEMRDAASGRHFQEIALERDVMQVFDLVCERVCDAAQQYLGDRAGDLIVDAICFDFEGGILGKATTSTAPIPLVEAVASDD
;
A
#
# COMPACT_ATOMS: atom_id res chain seq x y z
N MET A 1 -1.45 12.29 8.91
CA MET A 1 -0.19 12.45 8.16
C MET A 1 -0.18 11.44 7.03
N VAL A 2 0.32 11.82 5.85
CA VAL A 2 0.43 10.95 4.68
C VAL A 2 1.90 10.61 4.45
N ILE A 3 2.22 9.32 4.44
CA ILE A 3 3.57 8.80 4.24
C ILE A 3 3.63 8.24 2.82
N THR A 4 4.39 8.91 1.94
CA THR A 4 4.48 8.57 0.52
C THR A 4 5.78 7.85 0.22
N THR A 5 5.72 6.85 -0.67
CA THR A 5 6.91 6.03 -1.04
C THR A 5 7.66 6.58 -2.27
N GLY A 6 7.10 7.62 -2.91
CA GLY A 6 7.71 8.32 -4.04
C GLY A 6 6.84 9.47 -4.53
N THR A 7 7.42 10.32 -5.39
CA THR A 7 6.79 11.56 -5.88
C THR A 7 5.46 11.31 -6.60
N GLN A 8 5.37 10.29 -7.45
CA GLN A 8 4.12 9.93 -8.14
C GLN A 8 2.99 9.60 -7.16
N SER A 9 3.25 8.72 -6.18
CA SER A 9 2.25 8.35 -5.17
C SER A 9 1.82 9.52 -4.29
N GLU A 10 2.68 10.53 -4.10
CA GLU A 10 2.33 11.75 -3.39
C GLU A 10 1.34 12.61 -4.19
N LEU A 11 1.59 12.80 -5.48
CA LEU A 11 0.68 13.53 -6.36
C LEU A 11 -0.71 12.87 -6.39
N PHE A 12 -0.76 11.55 -6.52
CA PHE A 12 -2.02 10.79 -6.48
C PHE A 12 -2.71 10.94 -5.11
N ALA A 13 -1.97 10.83 -4.01
CA ALA A 13 -2.54 10.99 -2.68
C ALA A 13 -3.09 12.40 -2.42
N LYS A 14 -2.48 13.44 -3.02
CA LYS A 14 -3.02 14.81 -2.94
C LYS A 14 -4.40 14.91 -3.58
N HIS A 15 -4.58 14.30 -4.75
CA HIS A 15 -5.87 14.24 -5.42
C HIS A 15 -6.95 13.56 -4.56
N TRP A 16 -6.62 12.43 -3.92
CA TRP A 16 -7.59 11.62 -3.17
C TRP A 16 -7.83 12.02 -1.72
N LEU A 17 -6.93 12.77 -1.08
CA LEU A 17 -7.03 13.11 0.35
C LEU A 17 -7.30 14.60 0.61
N GLY A 18 -6.99 15.49 -0.33
CA GLY A 18 -7.29 16.92 -0.22
C GLY A 18 -6.73 17.61 1.04
N LEU A 19 -5.63 17.11 1.61
CA LEU A 19 -5.00 17.69 2.79
C LEU A 19 -4.03 18.81 2.40
N GLU A 20 -3.60 19.61 3.38
CA GLU A 20 -2.54 20.60 3.19
C GLU A 20 -1.21 19.94 2.79
N ASP A 21 -0.39 20.62 1.99
CA ASP A 21 0.91 20.11 1.51
C ASP A 21 1.82 19.61 2.64
N MET A 22 1.79 20.28 3.80
CA MET A 22 2.57 19.91 4.98
C MET A 22 2.17 18.57 5.61
N ALA A 23 1.02 18.01 5.24
CA ALA A 23 0.58 16.70 5.69
C ALA A 23 1.27 15.55 4.95
N TYR A 24 1.88 15.81 3.79
CA TYR A 24 2.52 14.81 2.93
C TYR A 24 4.02 14.77 3.17
N VAL A 25 4.55 13.58 3.46
CA VAL A 25 5.98 13.37 3.65
C VAL A 25 6.43 12.18 2.82
N ASN A 26 7.27 12.48 1.83
CA ASN A 26 7.96 11.46 1.06
C ASN A 26 9.12 10.87 1.85
N VAL A 27 8.97 9.60 2.23
CA VAL A 27 9.96 8.88 3.05
C VAL A 27 10.86 7.98 2.21
N GLY A 28 10.58 7.88 0.89
CA GLY A 28 11.23 6.98 -0.04
C GLY A 28 11.21 5.54 0.45
N ILE A 29 12.30 5.15 1.12
CA ILE A 29 12.54 3.76 1.56
C ILE A 29 12.35 3.54 3.05
N PHE A 30 12.18 4.60 3.84
CA PHE A 30 12.26 4.59 5.30
C PHE A 30 10.88 4.54 5.99
N THR A 31 9.94 3.76 5.44
CA THR A 31 8.55 3.67 5.95
C THR A 31 8.49 3.30 7.44
N GLY A 32 9.30 2.33 7.90
CA GLY A 32 9.30 1.94 9.31
C GLY A 32 9.78 3.04 10.25
N ALA A 33 10.81 3.79 9.86
CA ALA A 33 11.29 4.93 10.64
C ALA A 33 10.22 6.03 10.75
N ALA A 34 9.48 6.26 9.67
CA ALA A 34 8.38 7.22 9.65
C ALA A 34 7.22 6.81 10.57
N LEU A 35 6.83 5.53 10.58
CA LEU A 35 5.80 5.00 11.49
C LEU A 35 6.21 5.18 12.96
N LYS A 36 7.44 4.82 13.32
CA LYS A 36 7.97 5.06 14.67
C LYS A 36 7.97 6.55 15.02
N ARG A 37 8.28 7.41 14.05
CA ARG A 37 8.30 8.85 14.27
C ARG A 37 6.89 9.41 14.50
N CYS A 38 5.88 8.89 13.82
CA CYS A 38 4.47 9.25 14.05
C CYS A 38 4.08 8.97 15.50
N VAL A 39 4.34 7.75 15.98
CA VAL A 39 4.09 7.35 17.37
C VAL A 39 4.84 8.25 18.37
N GLN A 40 6.14 8.50 18.14
CA GLN A 40 6.95 9.37 19.01
C GLN A 40 6.44 10.82 19.09
N ARG A 41 5.77 11.29 18.03
CA ARG A 41 5.23 12.66 17.94
C ARG A 41 3.76 12.74 18.31
N GLY A 42 3.12 11.64 18.71
CA GLY A 42 1.70 11.61 19.04
C GLY A 42 0.80 11.88 17.83
N ILE A 43 1.25 11.54 16.62
CA ILE A 43 0.41 11.61 15.42
C ILE A 43 -0.63 10.49 15.52
N PRO A 44 -1.93 10.79 15.47
CA PRO A 44 -2.96 9.78 15.71
C PRO A 44 -3.22 8.86 14.51
N ARG A 45 -2.89 9.33 13.29
CA ARG A 45 -3.19 8.63 12.04
C ARG A 45 -2.11 8.83 10.98
N ALA A 46 -1.59 7.73 10.45
CA ALA A 46 -0.64 7.68 9.36
C ALA A 46 -1.22 6.91 8.16
N THR A 47 -1.34 7.57 7.02
CA THR A 47 -1.82 6.98 5.77
C THR A 47 -0.63 6.68 4.88
N LEU A 48 -0.29 5.39 4.75
CA LEU A 48 0.73 4.90 3.84
C LEU A 48 0.17 4.89 2.42
N VAL A 49 0.90 5.48 1.47
CA VAL A 49 0.50 5.50 0.06
C VAL A 49 1.64 5.03 -0.84
N GLY A 50 1.32 4.22 -1.85
CA GLY A 50 2.33 3.66 -2.73
C GLY A 50 1.78 2.77 -3.82
N MET A 51 2.70 2.14 -4.54
CA MET A 51 2.40 1.19 -5.61
C MET A 51 2.63 -0.25 -5.12
N ILE A 52 2.02 -1.20 -5.82
CA ILE A 52 2.05 -2.65 -5.51
C ILE A 52 3.46 -3.18 -5.22
N GLY A 53 4.49 -2.75 -5.96
CA GLY A 53 5.86 -3.23 -5.77
C GLY A 53 6.53 -2.79 -4.46
N LYS A 54 6.08 -1.67 -3.85
CA LYS A 54 6.54 -1.22 -2.54
C LYS A 54 5.68 -1.82 -1.44
N PHE A 55 4.36 -1.88 -1.66
CA PHE A 55 3.41 -2.43 -0.72
C PHE A 55 3.62 -3.91 -0.48
N SER A 56 3.93 -4.70 -1.52
CA SER A 56 4.26 -6.12 -1.36
C SER A 56 5.44 -6.33 -0.38
N LYS A 57 6.45 -5.48 -0.41
CA LYS A 57 7.59 -5.55 0.51
C LYS A 57 7.18 -5.21 1.95
N ILE A 58 6.37 -4.17 2.12
CA ILE A 58 5.88 -3.75 3.44
C ILE A 58 4.96 -4.84 4.02
N ALA A 59 4.08 -5.41 3.21
CA ALA A 59 3.20 -6.53 3.57
C ALA A 59 3.98 -7.77 4.04
N MET A 60 5.18 -7.99 3.50
CA MET A 60 6.12 -9.03 3.98
C MET A 60 6.93 -8.61 5.23
N GLY A 61 6.64 -7.47 5.85
CA GLY A 61 7.37 -6.93 6.99
C GLY A 61 8.71 -6.25 6.65
N LYS A 62 9.00 -5.97 5.37
CA LYS A 62 10.25 -5.31 4.93
C LYS A 62 10.06 -3.79 4.87
N PHE A 63 10.30 -3.13 6.00
CA PHE A 63 10.10 -1.68 6.17
C PHE A 63 11.22 -0.77 5.63
N VAL A 64 12.29 -1.36 5.06
CA VAL A 64 13.28 -0.66 4.23
C VAL A 64 13.08 -1.10 2.78
N THR A 65 12.49 -0.24 1.96
CA THR A 65 11.95 -0.67 0.64
C THR A 65 12.97 -0.64 -0.51
N HIS A 66 14.24 -0.32 -0.22
CA HIS A 66 15.38 -0.41 -1.14
C HIS A 66 16.57 -1.10 -0.43
N VAL A 67 16.50 -2.41 -0.38
CA VAL A 67 17.69 -3.25 -0.18
C VAL A 67 18.16 -3.65 -1.57
N ALA A 68 19.44 -3.46 -1.89
CA ALA A 68 20.00 -3.89 -3.17
C ALA A 68 19.60 -5.35 -3.45
N GLY A 69 18.93 -5.59 -4.59
CA GLY A 69 18.51 -6.93 -5.01
C GLY A 69 17.09 -7.39 -4.60
N ASN A 70 16.33 -6.64 -3.80
CA ASN A 70 14.95 -7.04 -3.47
C ASN A 70 13.98 -6.71 -4.62
N LYS A 71 13.87 -7.64 -5.57
CA LYS A 71 12.75 -7.72 -6.52
C LYS A 71 11.42 -7.90 -5.76
N VAL A 72 10.32 -7.64 -6.44
CA VAL A 72 9.00 -8.08 -5.94
C VAL A 72 9.05 -9.60 -5.76
N ASP A 73 8.36 -10.12 -4.75
CA ASP A 73 8.21 -11.55 -4.53
C ASP A 73 6.88 -12.00 -5.16
N PRO A 74 6.90 -12.59 -6.37
CA PRO A 74 5.68 -12.97 -7.07
C PRO A 74 5.01 -14.18 -6.44
N VAL A 75 5.78 -15.02 -5.72
CA VAL A 75 5.24 -16.18 -5.01
C VAL A 75 4.37 -15.71 -3.86
N PHE A 76 4.83 -14.72 -3.10
CA PHE A 76 4.02 -14.08 -2.05
C PHE A 76 2.76 -13.43 -2.62
N LEU A 77 2.86 -12.70 -3.73
CA LEU A 77 1.68 -12.06 -4.32
C LEU A 77 0.68 -13.08 -4.88
N ALA A 78 1.16 -14.17 -5.51
CA ALA A 78 0.31 -15.25 -5.97
C ALA A 78 -0.38 -16.00 -4.81
N SER A 79 0.26 -16.13 -3.65
CA SER A 79 -0.40 -16.72 -2.48
C SER A 79 -1.54 -15.84 -1.96
N LEU A 80 -1.38 -14.51 -1.98
CA LEU A 80 -2.47 -13.60 -1.65
C LEU A 80 -3.60 -13.68 -2.69
N ALA A 81 -3.27 -13.80 -3.98
CA ALA A 81 -4.28 -14.00 -5.02
C ALA A 81 -5.06 -15.31 -4.82
N ALA A 82 -4.39 -16.38 -4.38
CA ALA A 82 -5.02 -17.64 -4.03
C ALA A 82 -6.04 -17.48 -2.88
N GLU A 83 -5.68 -16.71 -1.85
CA GLU A 83 -6.61 -16.36 -0.76
C GLU A 83 -7.85 -15.59 -1.27
N CYS A 84 -7.70 -14.83 -2.34
CA CYS A 84 -8.79 -14.14 -3.03
C CYS A 84 -9.53 -15.01 -4.06
N GLY A 85 -9.24 -16.31 -4.13
CA GLY A 85 -9.95 -17.25 -5.01
C GLY A 85 -9.41 -17.35 -6.44
N ALA A 86 -8.19 -16.85 -6.71
CA ALA A 86 -7.55 -17.06 -8.01
C ALA A 86 -7.35 -18.57 -8.28
N SER A 87 -7.68 -19.01 -9.48
CA SER A 87 -7.48 -20.39 -9.92
C SER A 87 -5.99 -20.75 -10.03
N ASP A 88 -5.68 -22.04 -10.01
CA ASP A 88 -4.29 -22.52 -10.00
C ASP A 88 -3.47 -22.07 -11.22
N ASP A 89 -4.11 -21.93 -12.39
CA ASP A 89 -3.52 -21.41 -13.62
C ASP A 89 -3.20 -19.91 -13.52
N VAL A 90 -4.11 -19.12 -12.96
CA VAL A 90 -3.88 -17.68 -12.71
C VAL A 90 -2.77 -17.49 -11.69
N GLN A 91 -2.75 -18.29 -10.62
CA GLN A 91 -1.65 -18.25 -9.65
C GLN A 91 -0.31 -18.64 -10.29
N ALA A 92 -0.29 -19.60 -11.22
CA ALA A 92 0.93 -19.97 -11.94
C ALA A 92 1.45 -18.82 -12.80
N GLU A 93 0.57 -18.17 -13.55
CA GLU A 93 0.88 -16.96 -14.32
C GLU A 93 1.43 -15.84 -13.43
N MET A 94 0.80 -15.58 -12.28
CA MET A 94 1.24 -14.57 -11.32
C MET A 94 2.61 -14.87 -10.70
N ARG A 95 2.96 -16.14 -10.50
CA ARG A 95 4.29 -16.55 -9.99
C ARG A 95 5.42 -16.21 -10.97
N ASP A 96 5.11 -16.12 -12.26
CA ASP A 96 6.08 -15.76 -13.31
C ASP A 96 6.17 -14.25 -13.54
N ALA A 97 5.46 -13.44 -12.74
CA ALA A 97 5.46 -11.99 -12.89
C ALA A 97 6.85 -11.37 -12.64
N ALA A 98 7.46 -10.84 -13.70
CA ALA A 98 8.77 -10.17 -13.65
C ALA A 98 8.83 -8.89 -12.78
N SER A 99 7.68 -8.27 -12.47
CA SER A 99 7.61 -7.05 -11.67
C SER A 99 6.25 -6.92 -10.98
N GLY A 100 6.15 -5.99 -10.02
CA GLY A 100 4.86 -5.67 -9.40
C GLY A 100 3.85 -5.10 -10.40
N ARG A 101 4.30 -4.36 -11.42
CA ARG A 101 3.44 -3.89 -12.51
C ARG A 101 2.87 -5.06 -13.31
N HIS A 102 3.71 -6.02 -13.67
CA HIS A 102 3.27 -7.22 -14.40
C HIS A 102 2.27 -8.04 -13.57
N PHE A 103 2.52 -8.20 -12.26
CA PHE A 103 1.54 -8.82 -11.36
C PHE A 103 0.20 -8.07 -11.36
N GLN A 104 0.24 -6.73 -11.27
CA GLN A 104 -0.97 -5.91 -11.33
C GLN A 104 -1.71 -6.12 -12.65
N GLU A 105 -1.02 -6.08 -13.80
CA GLU A 105 -1.61 -6.32 -15.12
C GLU A 105 -2.33 -7.67 -15.18
N ILE A 106 -1.69 -8.76 -14.71
CA ILE A 106 -2.32 -10.08 -14.63
C ILE A 106 -3.57 -10.06 -13.71
N ALA A 107 -3.47 -9.44 -12.53
CA ALA A 107 -4.60 -9.37 -11.60
C ALA A 107 -5.80 -8.60 -12.18
N LEU A 108 -5.56 -7.51 -12.92
CA LEU A 108 -6.59 -6.74 -13.62
C LEU A 108 -7.23 -7.59 -14.75
N GLU A 109 -6.40 -8.23 -15.58
CA GLU A 109 -6.86 -9.03 -16.73
C GLU A 109 -7.63 -10.29 -16.32
N ARG A 110 -7.35 -10.83 -15.14
CA ARG A 110 -7.97 -12.05 -14.60
C ARG A 110 -9.05 -11.78 -13.56
N ASP A 111 -9.45 -10.52 -13.37
CA ASP A 111 -10.49 -10.08 -12.44
C ASP A 111 -10.24 -10.49 -10.97
N VAL A 112 -8.97 -10.48 -10.54
CA VAL A 112 -8.54 -10.79 -9.17
C VAL A 112 -8.31 -9.51 -8.37
N MET A 113 -9.23 -8.54 -8.49
CA MET A 113 -9.07 -7.19 -7.93
C MET A 113 -8.94 -7.16 -6.40
N GLN A 114 -9.60 -8.10 -5.71
CA GLN A 114 -9.61 -8.18 -4.24
C GLN A 114 -8.21 -8.38 -3.64
N VAL A 115 -7.24 -8.86 -4.43
CA VAL A 115 -5.87 -9.04 -3.96
C VAL A 115 -5.21 -7.72 -3.55
N PHE A 116 -5.61 -6.60 -4.13
CA PHE A 116 -5.02 -5.29 -3.80
C PHE A 116 -5.47 -4.79 -2.43
N ASP A 117 -6.73 -5.03 -2.05
CA ASP A 117 -7.23 -4.76 -0.70
C ASP A 117 -6.51 -5.67 0.30
N LEU A 118 -6.39 -6.97 0.01
CA LEU A 118 -5.68 -7.91 0.87
C LEU A 118 -4.20 -7.51 1.04
N VAL A 119 -3.51 -7.05 0.00
CA VAL A 119 -2.15 -6.50 0.13
C VAL A 119 -2.14 -5.29 1.08
N CYS A 120 -3.12 -4.40 1.01
CA CYS A 120 -3.22 -3.25 1.91
C CYS A 120 -3.49 -3.69 3.36
N GLU A 121 -4.32 -4.71 3.58
CA GLU A 121 -4.55 -5.32 4.88
C GLU A 121 -3.24 -5.88 5.46
N ARG A 122 -2.48 -6.65 4.66
CA ARG A 122 -1.16 -7.16 5.07
C ARG A 122 -0.15 -6.05 5.37
N VAL A 123 -0.24 -4.89 4.70
CA VAL A 123 0.56 -3.70 5.03
C VAL A 123 0.18 -3.16 6.41
N CYS A 124 -1.11 -3.04 6.71
CA CYS A 124 -1.61 -2.63 8.03
C CYS A 124 -1.17 -3.60 9.12
N ASP A 125 -1.33 -4.90 8.92
CA ASP A 125 -0.91 -5.95 9.85
C ASP A 125 0.59 -5.89 10.13
N ALA A 126 1.40 -5.83 9.08
CA ALA A 126 2.85 -5.71 9.20
C ALA A 126 3.24 -4.44 9.97
N ALA A 127 2.54 -3.32 9.74
CA ALA A 127 2.81 -2.06 10.44
C ALA A 127 2.46 -2.15 11.92
N GLN A 128 1.32 -2.75 12.27
CA GLN A 128 0.93 -2.99 13.66
C GLN A 128 1.95 -3.91 14.35
N GLN A 129 2.36 -5.01 13.71
CA GLN A 129 3.39 -5.90 14.21
C GLN A 129 4.73 -5.17 14.40
N TYR A 130 5.12 -4.31 13.46
CA TYR A 130 6.36 -3.53 13.54
C TYR A 130 6.37 -2.50 14.69
N LEU A 131 5.19 -1.97 15.04
CA LEU A 131 5.01 -1.03 16.14
C LEU A 131 4.93 -1.72 17.52
N GLY A 132 4.55 -3.01 17.56
CA GLY A 132 4.51 -3.82 18.77
C GLY A 132 3.57 -3.23 19.83
N ASP A 133 4.06 -3.06 21.06
CA ASP A 133 3.26 -2.53 22.18
C ASP A 133 2.68 -1.12 21.94
N ARG A 134 3.21 -0.40 20.95
CA ARG A 134 2.77 0.95 20.56
C ARG A 134 1.77 0.95 19.40
N ALA A 135 1.32 -0.21 18.93
CA ALA A 135 0.46 -0.32 17.76
C ALA A 135 -0.90 0.40 17.95
N GLY A 136 -1.44 0.39 19.18
CA GLY A 136 -2.67 1.10 19.53
C GLY A 136 -2.57 2.64 19.55
N ASP A 137 -1.36 3.19 19.47
CA ASP A 137 -1.15 4.64 19.49
C ASP A 137 -1.24 5.29 18.11
N LEU A 138 -1.32 4.49 17.05
CA LEU A 138 -1.32 4.96 15.67
C LEU A 138 -2.31 4.17 14.82
N ILE A 139 -3.31 4.88 14.29
CA ILE A 139 -4.11 4.35 13.18
C ILE A 139 -3.23 4.31 11.94
N VAL A 140 -3.18 3.15 11.28
CA VAL A 140 -2.44 2.96 10.04
C VAL A 140 -3.43 2.69 8.92
N ASP A 141 -3.41 3.53 7.90
CA ASP A 141 -4.10 3.28 6.64
C ASP A 141 -3.08 2.89 5.57
N ALA A 142 -3.54 2.13 4.57
CA ALA A 142 -2.80 1.78 3.38
C ALA A 142 -3.66 2.08 2.14
N ILE A 143 -3.10 2.77 1.15
CA ILE A 143 -3.73 3.00 -0.16
C ILE A 143 -2.74 2.61 -1.26
N CYS A 144 -3.11 1.60 -2.05
CA CYS A 144 -2.35 1.16 -3.21
C CYS A 144 -2.91 1.82 -4.47
N PHE A 145 -2.07 2.55 -5.19
CA PHE A 145 -2.41 3.17 -6.46
C PHE A 145 -1.91 2.36 -7.65
N ASP A 146 -2.61 2.48 -8.78
CA ASP A 146 -2.09 2.12 -10.09
C ASP A 146 -1.11 3.19 -10.61
N PHE A 147 -0.80 3.16 -11.90
CA PHE A 147 0.15 4.07 -12.54
C PHE A 147 -0.49 5.34 -13.13
N GLU A 148 -1.82 5.41 -13.12
CA GLU A 148 -2.63 6.53 -13.60
C GLU A 148 -3.24 7.33 -12.43
N GLY A 149 -3.10 6.83 -11.21
CA GLY A 149 -3.57 7.45 -9.98
C GLY A 149 -4.89 6.88 -9.46
N GLY A 150 -5.43 5.83 -10.06
CA GLY A 150 -6.59 5.08 -9.57
C GLY A 150 -6.25 4.28 -8.30
N ILE A 151 -7.19 4.19 -7.37
CA ILE A 151 -7.05 3.34 -6.17
C ILE A 151 -7.32 1.89 -6.59
N LEU A 152 -6.29 1.05 -6.49
CA LEU A 152 -6.41 -0.40 -6.69
C LEU A 152 -6.97 -1.10 -5.45
N GLY A 153 -6.54 -0.65 -4.27
CA GLY A 153 -7.00 -1.21 -3.01
C GLY A 153 -6.63 -0.33 -1.82
N LYS A 154 -7.31 -0.56 -0.70
CA LYS A 154 -7.13 0.22 0.54
C LYS A 154 -7.52 -0.57 1.79
N ALA A 155 -6.86 -0.29 2.90
CA ALA A 155 -7.19 -0.86 4.20
C ALA A 155 -6.89 0.12 5.34
N THR A 156 -7.51 -0.10 6.50
CA THR A 156 -7.28 0.71 7.69
C THR A 156 -7.36 -0.14 8.96
N THR A 157 -6.57 0.21 9.97
CA THR A 157 -6.68 -0.37 11.32
C THR A 157 -7.77 0.30 12.18
N SER A 158 -8.45 1.32 11.64
CA SER A 158 -9.56 2.00 12.32
C SER A 158 -10.91 1.40 11.94
N THR A 159 -11.88 1.51 12.85
CA THR A 159 -13.30 1.27 12.52
C THR A 159 -13.90 2.39 11.68
N ALA A 160 -13.27 3.57 11.65
CA ALA A 160 -13.66 4.67 10.78
C ALA A 160 -12.97 4.56 9.41
N PRO A 161 -13.65 4.88 8.31
CA PRO A 161 -13.07 4.78 6.98
C PRO A 161 -11.90 5.74 6.77
N ILE A 162 -11.13 5.50 5.71
CA ILE A 162 -10.14 6.45 5.20
C ILE A 162 -10.88 7.69 4.66
N PRO A 163 -10.52 8.92 5.08
CA PRO A 163 -11.21 10.15 4.70
C PRO A 163 -10.77 10.57 3.30
N LEU A 164 -11.24 9.85 2.29
CA LEU A 164 -11.03 10.19 0.88
C LEU A 164 -11.97 11.34 0.51
N VAL A 165 -11.49 12.29 -0.31
CA VAL A 165 -12.38 13.24 -0.97
C VAL A 165 -13.09 12.54 -2.13
N GLU A 166 -14.33 12.93 -2.41
CA GLU A 166 -15.01 12.49 -3.63
C GLU A 166 -14.16 12.93 -4.82
N ALA A 167 -13.92 12.02 -5.77
CA ALA A 167 -13.25 12.37 -7.01
C ALA A 167 -14.07 13.48 -7.68
N VAL A 168 -13.49 14.68 -7.78
CA VAL A 168 -14.05 15.71 -8.65
C VAL A 168 -13.94 15.13 -10.05
N ALA A 169 -15.07 14.73 -10.63
CA ALA A 169 -15.11 14.35 -12.03
C ALA A 169 -14.48 15.50 -12.81
N SER A 170 -13.33 15.25 -13.43
CA SER A 170 -12.75 16.18 -14.39
C SER A 170 -13.67 16.16 -15.61
N ASP A 171 -14.62 17.10 -15.64
CA ASP A 171 -15.23 17.55 -16.87
C ASP A 171 -14.13 18.23 -17.69
N ASP A 172 -13.60 17.52 -18.69
CA ASP A 172 -12.85 18.08 -19.83
C ASP A 172 -13.38 17.43 -21.12
#